data_AF-A0A258N8J4-F1
#
_entry.id   AF-A0A258N8J4-F1
#
_cell.length_a   1.000
_cell.length_b   1.000
_cell.length_c   1.000
_cell.angle_alpha   90.00
_cell.angle_beta   90.00
_cell.angle_gamma   90.00
#
_symmetry.space_group_name_H-M   'P 1'
#
loop_
_entity.id
_entity.type
_entity.pdbx_description
1 polymer ?
#
loop_
_entity_poly.entity_id
_entity_poly.type
_entity_poly.pdbx_seq_one_letter_code
_entity_poly.pdbx_strand_id
1 'polypeptide(L)'
;MLFPPFPPSKSAFSSRRRFVQGLAAGGVLASASPWLQAAQLLGQRRAAPGTPELRGTEFTLEVAELPVNFTGKARVATAINGSIPAPTLRWREGDTVTIRVTNRLREATSIHWHGMILPFQMDGVPGISFAGIPPGETFTYRFKVEQSGTFWYHSHSGMQEQTGMYGAIVIEPRDGETIRADRDHVVQLSDWTDEDPMRVFAKLKTQSDYYNFNQPTAPDFFRDVSRDGAKAALAKRKMWNEMRMSPTDLSDLSSDTLTYLMNGTTPAGNWNGAYRPGERVRLRFINGAANTFYDVRIPGLKLTVVQSDGVNVEPVTVDEFRFGPGETYDVIVQPKDDAYTVFAQSMERTGYARGTLSVRTGLEAPVPRVDPVVALSMADMMGSMGSMGGMPGMDHGATSGMAGMGHGAMAGMKAMDHSAMKGMDHGSMKGMDHSAMSGMGMSKGSVPPSQTVRHARTEYGASTDMRVDMPRTNLDDPGVGLRNNGRRVLTLADLHTVGGPLDPRGAEREIELHLTGNMERYTWSLDGLEFGQSTPVHMSYGERVRVILHNDTMMTHPMHLHGVWSELETPDGSFQARRHTIPVQPAQRISFLVTADALGRWAWHCHLAFHMDAGMFREVVIS
;
A
#
# COMPACT_ATOMS: atom_id res chain seq x y z
N MET A 1 54.22 -11.21 18.09
CA MET A 1 54.41 -10.56 16.78
C MET A 1 53.20 -9.68 16.54
N LEU A 2 53.44 -8.37 16.57
CA LEU A 2 52.45 -7.29 16.47
C LEU A 2 52.14 -7.03 14.99
N PHE A 3 50.87 -7.08 14.60
CA PHE A 3 50.41 -6.50 13.34
C PHE A 3 49.95 -5.06 13.60
N PRO A 4 50.31 -4.08 12.76
CA PRO A 4 50.01 -2.67 13.01
C PRO A 4 48.53 -2.37 12.73
N PRO A 5 47.96 -1.34 13.38
CA PRO A 5 46.60 -0.89 13.13
C PRO A 5 46.51 -0.20 11.76
N PHE A 6 45.45 -0.53 11.01
CA PHE A 6 45.08 0.15 9.78
C PHE A 6 44.82 1.66 10.04
N PRO A 7 45.27 2.57 9.15
CA PRO A 7 45.06 4.00 9.35
C PRO A 7 43.57 4.35 9.19
N PRO A 8 43.08 5.38 9.91
CA PRO A 8 41.71 5.85 9.75
C PRO A 8 41.53 6.39 8.34
N SER A 9 40.59 5.81 7.57
CA SER A 9 40.21 6.38 6.29
C SER A 9 39.56 7.75 6.55
N LYS A 10 40.18 8.78 5.99
CA LYS A 10 39.68 10.14 6.07
C LYS A 10 38.30 10.19 5.41
N SER A 11 37.34 10.71 6.17
CA SER A 11 36.05 11.20 5.71
C SER A 11 36.19 11.90 4.35
N ALA A 12 35.52 11.35 3.35
CA ALA A 12 35.06 12.10 2.18
C ALA A 12 33.54 11.96 2.16
N PHE A 13 32.87 12.91 2.80
CA PHE A 13 31.48 13.24 2.48
C PHE A 13 31.41 13.60 0.99
N SER A 14 31.22 12.59 0.14
CA SER A 14 30.79 12.81 -1.23
C SER A 14 29.27 12.91 -1.20
N SER A 15 28.76 14.13 -0.98
CA SER A 15 27.39 14.43 -1.34
C SER A 15 27.25 14.11 -2.82
N ARG A 16 26.54 13.04 -3.18
CA ARG A 16 26.06 12.86 -4.56
C ARG A 16 24.91 13.82 -4.83
N ARG A 17 25.14 15.14 -4.65
CA ARG A 17 24.38 16.18 -5.35
C ARG A 17 24.84 16.20 -6.80
N ARG A 18 24.44 15.19 -7.55
CA ARG A 18 24.17 15.30 -8.98
C ARG A 18 22.87 14.57 -9.21
N PHE A 19 21.78 15.30 -9.03
CA PHE A 19 20.52 15.06 -9.73
C PHE A 19 20.86 15.08 -11.22
N VAL A 20 21.26 13.93 -11.77
CA VAL A 20 21.45 13.77 -13.21
C VAL A 20 20.04 13.69 -13.76
N GLN A 21 19.67 14.73 -14.50
CA GLN A 21 18.42 14.82 -15.23
C GLN A 21 18.33 13.61 -16.18
N GLY A 22 17.55 12.60 -15.80
CA GLY A 22 17.13 11.55 -16.72
C GLY A 22 16.47 12.20 -17.94
N LEU A 23 16.81 11.75 -19.15
CA LEU A 23 16.24 12.27 -20.38
C LEU A 23 14.71 12.17 -20.32
N ALA A 24 14.03 13.24 -20.70
CA ALA A 24 12.63 13.59 -20.44
C ALA A 24 11.56 12.59 -20.95
N ALA A 25 11.99 11.58 -21.69
CA ALA A 25 11.32 10.34 -22.01
C ALA A 25 12.46 9.38 -22.36
N GLY A 26 12.37 8.07 -22.06
CA GLY A 26 13.42 7.11 -22.42
C GLY A 26 13.90 7.33 -23.85
N GLY A 27 15.12 7.86 -24.02
CA GLY A 27 15.53 8.50 -25.27
C GLY A 27 17.03 8.46 -25.50
N VAL A 28 17.46 7.43 -26.23
CA VAL A 28 18.59 7.35 -27.18
C VAL A 28 19.84 8.21 -26.90
N LEU A 29 20.93 7.56 -26.50
CA LEU A 29 22.28 8.11 -26.69
C LEU A 29 22.84 7.65 -28.04
N ALA A 30 23.17 8.64 -28.87
CA ALA A 30 23.78 8.47 -30.18
C ALA A 30 25.28 8.14 -30.06
N SER A 31 25.64 6.88 -30.32
CA SER A 31 26.95 6.50 -30.88
C SER A 31 26.97 5.01 -31.26
N ALA A 32 26.34 4.60 -32.38
CA ALA A 32 26.60 3.28 -32.97
C ALA A 32 26.10 3.13 -34.42
N SER A 33 26.96 2.50 -35.22
CA SER A 33 26.81 1.76 -36.51
C SER A 33 25.59 2.02 -37.43
N PRO A 34 25.80 2.12 -38.78
CA PRO A 34 24.73 2.28 -39.79
C PRO A 34 23.60 1.24 -39.73
N TRP A 35 23.86 0.04 -39.20
CA TRP A 35 22.85 -1.02 -39.10
C TRP A 35 21.84 -0.79 -37.97
N LEU A 36 22.22 -0.06 -36.91
CA LEU A 36 21.32 0.36 -35.83
C LEU A 36 20.40 1.51 -36.27
N GLN A 37 20.81 2.30 -37.26
CA GLN A 37 19.98 3.38 -37.82
C GLN A 37 18.77 2.84 -38.60
N ALA A 38 18.91 1.69 -39.28
CA ALA A 38 17.79 1.05 -39.99
C ALA A 38 16.73 0.48 -39.03
N ALA A 39 17.16 -0.06 -37.87
CA ALA A 39 16.26 -0.47 -36.81
C ALA A 39 15.60 0.74 -36.10
N GLN A 40 16.32 1.86 -35.96
CA GLN A 40 15.78 3.11 -35.42
C GLN A 40 14.72 3.76 -36.33
N LEU A 41 14.84 3.63 -37.65
CA LEU A 41 13.84 4.17 -38.59
C LEU A 41 12.54 3.34 -38.62
N LEU A 42 12.61 2.04 -38.31
CA LEU A 42 11.42 1.18 -38.15
C LEU A 42 10.78 1.29 -36.75
N GLY A 43 11.54 1.74 -35.74
CA GLY A 43 11.04 2.07 -34.40
C GLY A 43 10.55 3.52 -34.22
N GLN A 44 10.70 4.38 -35.24
CA GLN A 44 10.27 5.78 -35.24
C GLN A 44 8.75 5.96 -35.44
N ARG A 45 7.92 5.15 -34.78
CA ARG A 45 6.64 5.71 -34.33
C ARG A 45 6.99 6.65 -33.20
N ARG A 46 6.95 7.98 -33.46
CA ARG A 46 6.82 8.99 -32.41
C ARG A 46 5.83 8.43 -31.38
N ALA A 47 6.31 8.04 -30.20
CA ALA A 47 5.42 7.77 -29.10
C ALA A 47 4.64 9.07 -28.91
N ALA A 48 3.33 9.02 -29.13
CA ALA A 48 2.47 10.10 -28.68
C ALA A 48 2.74 10.30 -27.18
N PRO A 49 2.71 11.53 -26.66
CA PRO A 49 2.84 11.74 -25.23
C PRO A 49 1.66 11.05 -24.53
N GLY A 50 1.93 9.92 -23.87
CA GLY A 50 0.93 9.14 -23.13
C GLY A 50 1.17 7.63 -23.19
N THR A 51 0.75 6.92 -22.15
CA THR A 51 0.67 5.45 -22.12
C THR A 51 -0.27 4.97 -23.23
N PRO A 52 0.11 3.98 -24.08
CA PRO A 52 -0.78 3.46 -25.11
C PRO A 52 -2.10 2.95 -24.51
N GLU A 53 -3.22 3.08 -25.21
CA GLU A 53 -4.50 2.48 -24.80
C GLU A 53 -4.94 1.41 -25.79
N LEU A 54 -5.45 0.29 -25.28
CA LEU A 54 -6.09 -0.77 -26.07
C LEU A 54 -7.56 -0.90 -25.65
N ARG A 55 -8.47 -0.92 -26.62
CA ARG A 55 -9.92 -1.04 -26.41
C ARG A 55 -10.47 -2.24 -27.18
N GLY A 56 -11.48 -2.90 -26.62
CA GLY A 56 -12.19 -4.01 -27.26
C GLY A 56 -12.28 -5.24 -26.35
N THR A 57 -12.54 -6.39 -26.95
CA THR A 57 -12.68 -7.68 -26.24
C THR A 57 -11.59 -8.68 -26.60
N GLU A 58 -10.75 -8.38 -27.59
CA GLU A 58 -9.64 -9.24 -28.01
C GLU A 58 -8.34 -8.47 -28.00
N PHE A 59 -7.33 -9.03 -27.31
CA PHE A 59 -6.04 -8.39 -27.11
C PHE A 59 -4.91 -9.36 -27.41
N THR A 60 -3.82 -8.84 -27.94
CA THR A 60 -2.53 -9.54 -28.04
C THR A 60 -1.50 -8.71 -27.30
N LEU A 61 -0.89 -9.30 -26.29
CA LEU A 61 0.14 -8.70 -25.46
C LEU A 61 1.44 -9.49 -25.66
N GLU A 62 2.52 -8.79 -25.99
CA GLU A 62 3.84 -9.36 -26.10
C GLU A 62 4.70 -8.89 -24.93
N VAL A 63 5.17 -9.83 -24.12
CA VAL A 63 6.12 -9.57 -23.02
C VAL A 63 7.53 -9.67 -23.57
N ALA A 64 8.31 -8.59 -23.47
CA ALA A 64 9.68 -8.54 -24.02
C ALA A 64 10.60 -7.61 -23.22
N GLU A 65 11.90 -7.75 -23.44
CA GLU A 65 12.93 -6.84 -22.92
C GLU A 65 12.86 -5.48 -23.64
N LEU A 66 12.92 -4.38 -22.88
CA LEU A 66 12.94 -3.01 -23.39
C LEU A 66 14.14 -2.25 -22.83
N PRO A 67 15.06 -1.74 -23.68
CA PRO A 67 16.11 -0.83 -23.22
C PRO A 67 15.52 0.48 -22.71
N VAL A 68 15.85 0.86 -21.48
CA VAL A 68 15.40 2.10 -20.81
C VAL A 68 16.56 2.88 -20.22
N ASN A 69 16.32 4.16 -19.90
CA ASN A 69 17.31 5.02 -19.27
C ASN A 69 16.63 6.12 -18.42
N PHE A 70 16.17 5.76 -17.23
CA PHE A 70 15.52 6.71 -16.32
C PHE A 70 16.52 7.54 -15.51
N THR A 71 17.71 7.00 -15.23
CA THR A 71 18.68 7.57 -14.26
C THR A 71 19.94 8.15 -14.92
N GLY A 72 20.02 8.12 -16.25
CA GLY A 72 21.25 8.36 -17.01
C GLY A 72 22.07 7.08 -17.27
N LYS A 73 21.68 5.93 -16.71
CA LYS A 73 22.28 4.61 -17.01
C LYS A 73 21.34 3.77 -17.86
N ALA A 74 21.86 3.26 -18.97
CA ALA A 74 21.14 2.30 -19.79
C ALA A 74 20.88 1.01 -19.00
N ARG A 75 19.64 0.55 -19.01
CA ARG A 75 19.16 -0.68 -18.36
C ARG A 75 18.16 -1.40 -19.25
N VAL A 76 17.86 -2.63 -18.91
CA VAL A 76 16.83 -3.43 -19.55
C VAL A 76 15.66 -3.55 -18.58
N ALA A 77 14.48 -3.25 -19.08
CA ALA A 77 13.22 -3.40 -18.37
C ALA A 77 12.39 -4.54 -18.97
N THR A 78 11.45 -5.06 -18.21
CA THR A 78 10.45 -6.02 -18.68
C THR A 78 9.21 -5.23 -19.07
N ALA A 79 8.83 -5.25 -20.35
CA ALA A 79 7.75 -4.44 -20.88
C ALA A 79 6.70 -5.29 -21.60
N ILE A 80 5.49 -4.76 -21.68
CA ILE A 80 4.42 -5.32 -22.51
C ILE A 80 4.18 -4.37 -23.68
N ASN A 81 4.18 -4.91 -24.89
CA ASN A 81 4.02 -4.14 -26.13
C ASN A 81 4.99 -2.96 -26.24
N GLY A 82 6.21 -3.12 -25.72
CA GLY A 82 7.29 -2.12 -25.80
C GLY A 82 7.01 -0.82 -25.02
N SER A 83 6.19 -0.86 -23.97
CA SER A 83 5.84 0.33 -23.18
C SER A 83 5.95 0.08 -21.67
N ILE A 84 6.34 1.13 -20.94
CA ILE A 84 6.36 1.19 -19.48
C ILE A 84 5.76 2.57 -19.09
N PRO A 85 4.58 2.60 -18.44
CA PRO A 85 3.74 1.45 -18.10
C PRO A 85 3.27 0.72 -19.36
N ALA A 86 2.88 -0.55 -19.20
CA ALA A 86 2.23 -1.30 -20.25
C ALA A 86 0.92 -0.61 -20.70
N PRO A 87 0.39 -0.95 -21.90
CA PRO A 87 -0.81 -0.30 -22.41
C PRO A 87 -1.99 -0.33 -21.44
N THR A 88 -2.70 0.78 -21.26
CA THR A 88 -3.95 0.78 -20.51
C THR A 88 -4.98 -0.05 -21.27
N LEU A 89 -5.47 -1.11 -20.62
CA LEU A 89 -6.55 -1.93 -21.16
C LEU A 89 -7.88 -1.32 -20.78
N ARG A 90 -8.71 -1.04 -21.78
CA ARG A 90 -10.04 -0.49 -21.56
C ARG A 90 -11.10 -1.51 -21.93
N TRP A 91 -11.83 -1.93 -20.91
CA TRP A 91 -12.87 -2.94 -21.00
C TRP A 91 -14.23 -2.33 -20.70
N ARG A 92 -15.26 -3.12 -20.96
CA ARG A 92 -16.64 -2.80 -20.58
C ARG A 92 -17.20 -3.93 -19.73
N GLU A 93 -17.88 -3.57 -18.66
CA GLU A 93 -18.53 -4.51 -17.77
C GLU A 93 -19.52 -5.41 -18.54
N GLY A 94 -19.48 -6.70 -18.23
CA GLY A 94 -20.28 -7.75 -18.83
C GLY A 94 -19.70 -8.35 -20.12
N ASP A 95 -18.68 -7.75 -20.72
CA ASP A 95 -17.99 -8.32 -21.88
C ASP A 95 -17.14 -9.53 -21.49
N THR A 96 -16.92 -10.45 -22.43
CA THR A 96 -15.90 -11.49 -22.29
C THR A 96 -14.64 -11.05 -23.00
N VAL A 97 -13.54 -10.90 -22.26
CA VAL A 97 -12.23 -10.55 -22.81
C VAL A 97 -11.44 -11.81 -23.15
N THR A 98 -10.71 -11.78 -24.26
CA THR A 98 -9.76 -12.81 -24.69
C THR A 98 -8.40 -12.17 -24.92
N ILE A 99 -7.41 -12.54 -24.12
CA ILE A 99 -6.11 -11.88 -24.08
C ILE A 99 -5.02 -12.92 -24.33
N ARG A 100 -4.36 -12.81 -25.47
CA ARG A 100 -3.28 -13.71 -25.90
C ARG A 100 -1.95 -13.08 -25.48
N VAL A 101 -1.27 -13.71 -24.53
CA VAL A 101 -0.01 -13.23 -23.97
C VAL A 101 1.12 -14.10 -24.46
N THR A 102 1.99 -13.53 -25.29
CA THR A 102 3.18 -14.19 -25.83
C THR A 102 4.42 -13.80 -25.04
N ASN A 103 5.15 -14.78 -24.54
CA ASN A 103 6.39 -14.55 -23.80
C ASN A 103 7.61 -14.53 -24.75
N ARG A 104 8.30 -13.40 -24.85
CA ARG A 104 9.57 -13.25 -25.59
C ARG A 104 10.79 -13.15 -24.68
N LEU A 105 10.61 -13.30 -23.37
CA LEU A 105 11.71 -13.36 -22.41
C LEU A 105 12.42 -14.72 -22.50
N ARG A 106 13.57 -14.80 -21.82
CA ARG A 106 14.35 -16.04 -21.69
C ARG A 106 13.92 -16.90 -20.52
N GLU A 107 13.01 -16.41 -19.70
CA GLU A 107 12.46 -17.03 -18.51
C GLU A 107 10.93 -17.08 -18.56
N ALA A 108 10.31 -17.88 -17.69
CA ALA A 108 8.86 -17.93 -17.61
C ALA A 108 8.26 -16.59 -17.17
N THR A 109 7.04 -16.30 -17.60
CA THR A 109 6.31 -15.09 -17.22
C THR A 109 4.85 -15.41 -16.89
N SER A 110 4.13 -14.43 -16.38
CA SER A 110 2.70 -14.51 -16.08
C SER A 110 2.08 -13.13 -16.04
N ILE A 111 0.76 -13.04 -16.12
CA ILE A 111 0.03 -11.79 -15.88
C ILE A 111 -1.06 -12.06 -14.86
N HIS A 112 -0.98 -11.38 -13.72
CA HIS A 112 -2.06 -11.30 -12.75
C HIS A 112 -2.94 -10.07 -13.02
N TRP A 113 -4.26 -10.26 -12.93
CA TRP A 113 -5.27 -9.22 -13.13
C TRP A 113 -5.72 -8.70 -11.76
N HIS A 114 -4.95 -7.78 -11.20
CA HIS A 114 -5.06 -7.36 -9.81
C HIS A 114 -6.45 -6.82 -9.47
N GLY A 115 -7.07 -7.44 -8.46
CA GLY A 115 -8.40 -7.09 -7.97
C GLY A 115 -9.56 -7.65 -8.81
N MET A 116 -9.31 -8.42 -9.86
CA MET A 116 -10.37 -9.01 -10.68
C MET A 116 -10.91 -10.33 -10.10
N ILE A 117 -12.22 -10.48 -10.12
CA ILE A 117 -12.94 -11.71 -9.84
C ILE A 117 -13.13 -12.46 -11.16
N LEU A 118 -12.52 -13.64 -11.26
CA LEU A 118 -12.41 -14.43 -12.48
C LEU A 118 -12.27 -15.92 -12.14
N PRO A 119 -12.37 -16.85 -13.11
CA PRO A 119 -12.02 -18.25 -12.86
C PRO A 119 -10.55 -18.40 -12.46
N PHE A 120 -10.25 -19.16 -11.41
CA PHE A 120 -8.91 -19.18 -10.82
C PHE A 120 -7.80 -19.53 -11.82
N GLN A 121 -8.04 -20.36 -12.83
CA GLN A 121 -7.04 -20.70 -13.86
C GLN A 121 -6.59 -19.51 -14.71
N MET A 122 -7.35 -18.41 -14.68
CA MET A 122 -7.06 -17.15 -15.37
C MET A 122 -6.39 -16.12 -14.46
N ASP A 123 -6.16 -16.44 -13.19
CA ASP A 123 -5.61 -15.54 -12.17
C ASP A 123 -4.13 -15.21 -12.40
N GLY A 124 -3.38 -16.12 -13.04
CA GLY A 124 -2.02 -15.84 -13.51
C GLY A 124 -0.91 -15.95 -12.46
N VAL A 125 -1.07 -16.83 -11.47
CA VAL A 125 -0.07 -17.10 -10.42
C VAL A 125 0.57 -18.48 -10.64
N PRO A 126 1.82 -18.55 -11.12
CA PRO A 126 2.52 -19.81 -11.36
C PRO A 126 2.62 -20.67 -10.09
N GLY A 127 2.35 -21.98 -10.22
CA GLY A 127 2.37 -22.94 -9.11
C GLY A 127 1.08 -22.99 -8.28
N ILE A 128 0.20 -21.99 -8.41
CA ILE A 128 -1.09 -21.93 -7.70
C ILE A 128 -2.24 -22.12 -8.68
N SER A 129 -2.45 -21.15 -9.57
CA SER A 129 -3.56 -21.16 -10.53
C SER A 129 -3.23 -21.81 -11.86
N PHE A 130 -1.96 -21.77 -12.27
CA PHE A 130 -1.47 -22.41 -13.49
C PHE A 130 0.06 -22.63 -13.47
N ALA A 131 0.67 -23.06 -14.58
CA ALA A 131 2.10 -23.39 -14.65
C ALA A 131 3.03 -22.20 -15.01
N GLY A 132 2.50 -21.02 -15.34
CA GLY A 132 3.29 -19.96 -15.98
C GLY A 132 3.34 -20.09 -17.51
N ILE A 133 3.81 -19.04 -18.19
CA ILE A 133 3.97 -18.97 -19.65
C ILE A 133 5.46 -19.18 -19.98
N PRO A 134 5.87 -20.34 -20.54
CA PRO A 134 7.26 -20.58 -20.88
C PRO A 134 7.81 -19.62 -21.96
N PRO A 135 9.14 -19.46 -22.06
CA PRO A 135 9.78 -18.71 -23.14
C PRO A 135 9.30 -19.15 -24.54
N GLY A 136 8.90 -18.20 -25.38
CA GLY A 136 8.44 -18.44 -26.75
C GLY A 136 6.97 -18.91 -26.87
N GLU A 137 6.33 -19.28 -25.76
CA GLU A 137 4.95 -19.77 -25.74
C GLU A 137 3.92 -18.64 -25.63
N THR A 138 2.66 -18.98 -25.91
CA THR A 138 1.51 -18.08 -25.74
C THR A 138 0.45 -18.72 -24.87
N PHE A 139 -0.01 -17.99 -23.86
CA PHE A 139 -1.18 -18.36 -23.06
C PHE A 139 -2.35 -17.45 -23.40
N THR A 140 -3.57 -18.00 -23.41
CA THR A 140 -4.79 -17.23 -23.68
C THR A 140 -5.61 -17.13 -22.40
N TYR A 141 -5.66 -15.93 -21.83
CA TYR A 141 -6.60 -15.62 -20.76
C TYR A 141 -7.97 -15.35 -21.37
N ARG A 142 -9.02 -15.95 -20.83
CA ARG A 142 -10.40 -15.69 -21.26
C ARG A 142 -11.36 -15.76 -20.09
N PHE A 143 -12.00 -14.64 -19.79
CA PHE A 143 -12.96 -14.54 -18.69
C PHE A 143 -13.98 -13.43 -18.96
N LYS A 144 -15.09 -13.48 -18.23
CA LYS A 144 -16.12 -12.45 -18.24
C LYS A 144 -15.73 -11.36 -17.26
N VAL A 145 -15.88 -10.11 -17.67
CA VAL A 145 -15.62 -8.95 -16.81
C VAL A 145 -16.88 -8.65 -16.01
N GLU A 146 -16.83 -8.86 -14.70
CA GLU A 146 -18.00 -8.68 -13.81
C GLU A 146 -17.97 -7.38 -13.00
N GLN A 147 -16.83 -6.71 -13.00
CA GLN A 147 -16.60 -5.47 -12.26
C GLN A 147 -16.58 -4.26 -13.20
N SER A 148 -16.65 -3.06 -12.62
CA SER A 148 -16.33 -1.78 -13.26
C SER A 148 -15.38 -0.98 -12.37
N GLY A 149 -14.73 0.06 -12.90
CA GLY A 149 -13.81 0.91 -12.14
C GLY A 149 -12.35 0.83 -12.59
N THR A 150 -11.43 1.17 -11.67
CA THR A 150 -9.98 1.24 -11.92
C THR A 150 -9.27 0.04 -11.29
N PHE A 151 -8.64 -0.77 -12.13
CA PHE A 151 -7.81 -1.93 -11.76
C PHE A 151 -6.48 -1.85 -12.49
N TRP A 152 -5.66 -2.89 -12.38
CA TRP A 152 -4.37 -2.95 -13.03
C TRP A 152 -3.93 -4.41 -13.21
N TYR A 153 -2.84 -4.61 -13.94
CA TYR A 153 -2.26 -5.94 -14.17
C TYR A 153 -0.75 -5.86 -14.06
N HIS A 154 -0.13 -6.93 -13.59
CA HIS A 154 1.31 -7.00 -13.40
C HIS A 154 1.83 -8.44 -13.48
N SER A 155 3.15 -8.61 -13.49
CA SER A 155 3.75 -9.95 -13.41
C SER A 155 3.56 -10.57 -12.02
N HIS A 156 3.26 -11.86 -11.98
CA HIS A 156 3.38 -12.70 -10.78
C HIS A 156 4.54 -13.70 -10.93
N SER A 157 5.62 -13.29 -11.61
CA SER A 157 6.79 -14.13 -11.90
C SER A 157 8.10 -13.41 -11.56
N GLY A 158 8.77 -13.90 -10.51
CA GLY A 158 10.02 -13.34 -10.03
C GLY A 158 9.90 -11.85 -9.74
N MET A 159 10.89 -11.07 -10.16
CA MET A 159 10.94 -9.61 -9.96
C MET A 159 10.53 -8.82 -11.21
N GLN A 160 9.78 -9.43 -12.13
CA GLN A 160 9.40 -8.82 -13.41
C GLN A 160 8.51 -7.56 -13.24
N GLU A 161 7.74 -7.48 -12.16
CA GLU A 161 7.01 -6.27 -11.79
C GLU A 161 7.97 -5.11 -11.46
N GLN A 162 8.94 -5.35 -10.59
CA GLN A 162 9.96 -4.37 -10.20
C GLN A 162 10.80 -3.89 -11.40
N THR A 163 11.00 -4.75 -12.41
CA THR A 163 11.69 -4.39 -13.65
C THR A 163 10.80 -3.77 -14.71
N GLY A 164 9.52 -3.48 -14.43
CA GLY A 164 8.67 -2.63 -15.28
C GLY A 164 7.37 -3.26 -15.79
N MET A 165 7.07 -4.53 -15.45
CA MET A 165 5.91 -5.23 -16.00
C MET A 165 4.64 -4.96 -15.19
N TYR A 166 4.02 -3.81 -15.45
CA TYR A 166 2.73 -3.39 -14.90
C TYR A 166 1.97 -2.52 -15.90
N GLY A 167 0.64 -2.53 -15.86
CA GLY A 167 -0.22 -1.69 -16.69
C GLY A 167 -1.59 -1.47 -16.08
N ALA A 168 -2.32 -0.46 -16.54
CA ALA A 168 -3.61 -0.08 -15.99
C ALA A 168 -4.77 -0.81 -16.69
N ILE A 169 -5.87 -1.02 -15.96
CA ILE A 169 -7.15 -1.48 -16.49
C ILE A 169 -8.21 -0.45 -16.11
N VAL A 170 -8.97 0.03 -17.09
CA VAL A 170 -10.14 0.88 -16.83
C VAL A 170 -11.36 0.19 -17.39
N ILE A 171 -12.34 -0.07 -16.55
CA ILE A 171 -13.54 -0.81 -16.91
C ILE A 171 -14.75 0.12 -16.84
N GLU A 172 -15.37 0.38 -17.99
CA GLU A 172 -16.54 1.22 -18.11
C GLU A 172 -17.79 0.41 -17.67
N PRO A 173 -18.64 0.93 -16.75
CA PRO A 173 -19.86 0.23 -16.35
C PRO A 173 -20.82 0.07 -17.51
N ARG A 174 -21.57 -1.02 -17.50
CA ARG A 174 -22.50 -1.35 -18.58
C ARG A 174 -23.61 -0.32 -18.71
N ASP A 175 -24.13 0.13 -17.57
CA ASP A 175 -25.28 1.03 -17.45
C ASP A 175 -24.88 2.52 -17.42
N GLY A 176 -23.60 2.81 -17.66
CA GLY A 176 -23.04 4.16 -17.71
C GLY A 176 -22.46 4.64 -16.37
N GLU A 177 -21.69 5.72 -16.44
CA GLU A 177 -20.96 6.23 -15.27
C GLU A 177 -21.85 6.96 -14.28
N THR A 178 -21.76 6.55 -13.02
CA THR A 178 -22.40 7.25 -11.88
C THR A 178 -21.54 8.42 -11.40
N ILE A 179 -20.22 8.30 -11.50
CA ILE A 179 -19.26 9.36 -11.18
C ILE A 179 -19.16 10.32 -12.37
N ARG A 180 -19.57 11.58 -12.15
CA ARG A 180 -19.51 12.63 -13.19
C ARG A 180 -18.12 13.25 -13.25
N ALA A 181 -17.41 13.00 -14.35
CA ALA A 181 -16.16 13.67 -14.70
C ALA A 181 -16.22 14.16 -16.15
N ASP A 182 -15.59 15.31 -16.42
CA ASP A 182 -15.50 15.88 -17.77
C ASP A 182 -14.25 15.34 -18.51
N ARG A 183 -13.29 14.78 -17.74
CA ARG A 183 -12.04 14.20 -18.22
C ARG A 183 -11.50 13.17 -17.25
N ASP A 184 -10.92 12.10 -17.78
CA ASP A 184 -10.18 11.09 -17.03
C ASP A 184 -8.69 11.14 -17.37
N HIS A 185 -7.83 11.04 -16.36
CA HIS A 185 -6.42 10.71 -16.50
C HIS A 185 -6.08 9.51 -15.62
N VAL A 186 -5.44 8.50 -16.20
CA VAL A 186 -4.79 7.44 -15.42
C VAL A 186 -3.47 7.98 -14.87
N VAL A 187 -3.23 7.78 -13.58
CA VAL A 187 -1.98 8.15 -12.89
C VAL A 187 -1.42 6.90 -12.23
N GLN A 188 -0.60 6.16 -12.96
CA GLN A 188 0.08 4.97 -12.47
C GLN A 188 1.43 5.35 -11.89
N LEU A 189 1.59 5.14 -10.58
CA LEU A 189 2.84 5.33 -9.87
C LEU A 189 3.61 4.02 -9.83
N SER A 190 4.93 4.08 -9.95
CA SER A 190 5.81 2.93 -9.85
C SER A 190 7.17 3.33 -9.28
N ASP A 191 7.99 2.36 -8.89
CA ASP A 191 9.39 2.57 -8.55
C ASP A 191 10.32 1.82 -9.52
N TRP A 192 11.52 2.34 -9.71
CA TRP A 192 12.53 1.79 -10.62
C TRP A 192 13.87 1.69 -9.90
N THR A 193 14.57 0.57 -10.05
CA THR A 193 15.95 0.41 -9.60
C THR A 193 16.89 0.13 -10.77
N ASP A 194 18.07 0.74 -10.74
CA ASP A 194 19.18 0.41 -11.64
C ASP A 194 19.92 -0.87 -11.23
N GLU A 195 19.70 -1.35 -10.03
CA GLU A 195 20.29 -2.59 -9.54
C GLU A 195 19.43 -3.78 -9.94
N ASP A 196 20.07 -4.95 -10.07
CA ASP A 196 19.33 -6.20 -10.17
C ASP A 196 18.48 -6.42 -8.91
N PRO A 197 17.15 -6.60 -9.01
CA PRO A 197 16.29 -6.70 -7.82
C PRO A 197 16.67 -7.85 -6.88
N MET A 198 17.14 -8.99 -7.40
CA MET A 198 17.58 -10.11 -6.56
C MET A 198 18.89 -9.81 -5.83
N ARG A 199 19.76 -8.97 -6.41
CA ARG A 199 20.93 -8.43 -5.70
C ARG A 199 20.54 -7.44 -4.61
N VAL A 200 19.52 -6.61 -4.83
CA VAL A 200 18.95 -5.73 -3.78
C VAL A 200 18.42 -6.59 -2.64
N PHE A 201 17.62 -7.61 -2.95
CA PHE A 201 17.09 -8.55 -1.98
C PHE A 201 18.19 -9.28 -1.19
N ALA A 202 19.24 -9.76 -1.86
CA ALA A 202 20.37 -10.43 -1.20
C ALA A 202 21.11 -9.52 -0.21
N LYS A 203 21.22 -8.21 -0.52
CA LYS A 203 21.80 -7.22 0.40
C LYS A 203 20.91 -7.04 1.62
N LEU A 204 19.60 -6.88 1.43
CA LEU A 204 18.63 -6.75 2.51
C LEU A 204 18.66 -7.97 3.45
N LYS A 205 18.76 -9.19 2.89
CA LYS A 205 18.96 -10.42 3.68
C LYS A 205 20.29 -10.50 4.44
N THR A 206 21.31 -9.78 4.00
CA THR A 206 22.63 -9.74 4.68
C THR A 206 22.68 -8.63 5.72
N GLN A 207 22.06 -7.50 5.42
CA GLN A 207 21.99 -6.30 6.24
C GLN A 207 20.71 -5.55 5.85
N SER A 208 19.68 -5.64 6.69
CA SER A 208 18.37 -5.08 6.39
C SER A 208 18.33 -3.56 6.35
N ASP A 209 19.13 -2.90 7.18
CA ASP A 209 19.22 -1.44 7.21
C ASP A 209 20.16 -0.86 6.14
N TYR A 210 20.64 -1.67 5.19
CA TYR A 210 21.65 -1.28 4.19
C TYR A 210 21.25 -0.05 3.37
N TYR A 211 19.96 0.08 3.06
CA TYR A 211 19.40 1.18 2.28
C TYR A 211 18.74 2.26 3.15
N ASN A 212 18.82 2.14 4.47
CA ASN A 212 18.33 3.15 5.40
C ASN A 212 19.47 4.11 5.81
N PHE A 213 19.47 5.28 5.17
CA PHE A 213 20.45 6.34 5.42
C PHE A 213 20.01 7.36 6.49
N ASN A 214 18.77 7.26 6.99
CA ASN A 214 18.22 8.17 8.00
C ASN A 214 18.55 7.68 9.42
N GLN A 215 19.81 7.39 9.69
CA GLN A 215 20.24 6.81 10.97
C GLN A 215 20.38 7.88 12.06
N PRO A 216 19.99 7.59 13.33
CA PRO A 216 20.16 8.54 14.43
C PRO A 216 21.62 8.98 14.61
N THR A 217 21.86 10.29 14.67
CA THR A 217 23.21 10.87 14.78
C THR A 217 23.54 11.36 16.19
N ALA A 218 24.82 11.64 16.48
CA ALA A 218 25.23 12.23 17.76
C ALA A 218 24.56 13.60 18.03
N PRO A 219 24.45 14.53 17.06
CA PRO A 219 23.63 15.73 17.22
C PRO A 219 22.17 15.46 17.57
N ASP A 220 21.55 14.42 17.01
CA ASP A 220 20.16 14.05 17.34
C ASP A 220 20.05 13.52 18.77
N PHE A 221 21.05 12.76 19.24
CA PHE A 221 21.12 12.34 20.63
C PHE A 221 21.21 13.54 21.60
N PHE A 222 22.07 14.53 21.33
CA PHE A 222 22.13 15.74 22.17
C PHE A 222 20.82 16.53 22.15
N ARG A 223 20.11 16.53 21.01
CA ARG A 223 18.77 17.12 20.92
C ARG A 223 17.78 16.36 21.78
N ASP A 224 17.75 15.04 21.72
CA ASP A 224 16.92 14.19 22.59
C ASP A 224 17.25 14.42 24.08
N VAL A 225 18.53 14.53 24.45
CA VAL A 225 18.96 14.86 25.83
C VAL A 225 18.45 16.23 26.26
N SER A 226 18.49 17.23 25.38
CA SER A 226 18.00 18.58 25.67
C SER A 226 16.48 18.66 25.81
N ARG A 227 15.74 17.84 25.05
CA ARG A 227 14.26 17.82 25.04
C ARG A 227 13.70 16.96 26.18
N ASP A 228 14.23 15.76 26.36
CA ASP A 228 13.63 14.70 27.20
C ASP A 228 14.48 14.40 28.46
N GLY A 229 15.69 14.96 28.54
CA GLY A 229 16.66 14.65 29.60
C GLY A 229 17.52 13.42 29.31
N ALA A 230 18.72 13.38 29.90
CA ALA A 230 19.73 12.36 29.60
C ALA A 230 19.28 10.93 29.90
N LYS A 231 18.56 10.71 31.00
CA LYS A 231 18.06 9.39 31.41
C LYS A 231 17.06 8.84 30.39
N ALA A 232 16.13 9.68 29.93
CA ALA A 232 15.09 9.29 28.98
C ALA A 232 15.68 9.03 27.59
N ALA A 233 16.59 9.89 27.11
CA ALA A 233 17.28 9.71 25.84
C ALA A 233 18.12 8.42 25.80
N LEU A 234 18.83 8.11 26.90
CA LEU A 234 19.59 6.86 27.03
C LEU A 234 18.67 5.62 27.07
N ALA A 235 17.55 5.69 27.80
CA ALA A 235 16.57 4.60 27.84
C ALA A 235 15.97 4.33 26.46
N LYS A 236 15.58 5.38 25.73
CA LYS A 236 15.11 5.29 24.34
C LYS A 236 16.14 4.62 23.44
N ARG A 237 17.41 5.07 23.49
CA ARG A 237 18.47 4.48 22.65
C ARG A 237 18.75 3.02 23.01
N LYS A 238 18.78 2.68 24.30
CA LYS A 238 18.98 1.31 24.78
C LYS A 238 17.87 0.40 24.25
N MET A 239 16.61 0.83 24.35
CA MET A 239 15.45 0.08 23.90
C MET A 239 15.50 -0.23 22.39
N TRP A 240 15.73 0.76 21.53
CA TRP A 240 15.86 0.51 20.07
C TRP A 240 17.02 -0.43 19.73
N ASN A 241 18.13 -0.33 20.46
CA ASN A 241 19.27 -1.24 20.29
C ASN A 241 18.95 -2.66 20.76
N GLU A 242 18.22 -2.84 21.88
CA GLU A 242 17.80 -4.16 22.38
C GLU A 242 16.79 -4.82 21.43
N MET A 243 15.92 -4.01 20.82
CA MET A 243 14.99 -4.44 19.78
C MET A 243 15.66 -4.72 18.44
N ARG A 244 16.93 -4.34 18.24
CA ARG A 244 17.68 -4.48 16.99
C ARG A 244 16.97 -3.88 15.77
N MET A 245 16.28 -2.76 15.98
CA MET A 245 15.48 -2.07 14.96
C MET A 245 15.89 -0.61 14.83
N SER A 246 15.82 -0.09 13.60
CA SER A 246 16.03 1.34 13.34
C SER A 246 14.71 2.10 13.41
N PRO A 247 14.59 3.15 14.23
CA PRO A 247 13.33 3.89 14.40
C PRO A 247 12.88 4.67 13.14
N THR A 248 13.71 4.74 12.11
CA THR A 248 13.44 5.46 10.85
C THR A 248 13.24 4.52 9.67
N ASP A 249 13.20 3.21 9.91
CA ASP A 249 13.05 2.17 8.89
C ASP A 249 11.57 1.99 8.48
N LEU A 250 11.04 3.00 7.80
CA LEU A 250 9.62 3.03 7.36
C LEU A 250 9.39 2.30 6.02
N SER A 251 10.46 2.01 5.28
CA SER A 251 10.49 1.39 3.96
C SER A 251 11.82 0.68 3.78
N ASP A 252 11.84 -0.48 3.12
CA ASP A 252 13.08 -1.25 2.90
C ASP A 252 14.09 -0.49 2.02
N LEU A 253 13.57 0.36 1.14
CA LEU A 253 14.34 1.09 0.14
C LEU A 253 14.06 2.59 0.19
N SER A 254 15.07 3.35 -0.24
CA SER A 254 15.05 4.81 -0.35
C SER A 254 15.31 5.28 -1.78
N SER A 255 15.20 6.60 -1.99
CA SER A 255 15.56 7.29 -3.23
C SER A 255 17.02 7.15 -3.66
N ASP A 256 17.90 6.62 -2.79
CA ASP A 256 19.28 6.30 -3.18
C ASP A 256 19.35 5.10 -4.12
N THR A 257 18.35 4.22 -4.06
CA THR A 257 18.21 3.03 -4.91
C THR A 257 17.06 3.15 -5.89
N LEU A 258 15.98 3.80 -5.47
CA LEU A 258 14.74 3.92 -6.23
C LEU A 258 14.62 5.26 -6.95
N THR A 259 14.19 5.20 -8.20
CA THR A 259 13.65 6.33 -8.94
C THR A 259 12.14 6.16 -9.05
N TYR A 260 11.39 7.11 -8.51
CA TYR A 260 9.92 7.06 -8.51
C TYR A 260 9.37 7.63 -9.83
N LEU A 261 8.48 6.90 -10.48
CA LEU A 261 7.93 7.26 -11.79
C LEU A 261 6.44 7.55 -11.68
N MET A 262 5.96 8.51 -12.48
CA MET A 262 4.55 8.77 -12.72
C MET A 262 4.26 8.55 -14.20
N ASN A 263 3.42 7.58 -14.52
CA ASN A 263 3.15 7.14 -15.89
C ASN A 263 4.47 6.88 -16.67
N GLY A 264 5.40 6.16 -16.05
CA GLY A 264 6.71 5.83 -16.66
C GLY A 264 7.63 7.04 -16.86
N THR A 265 7.28 8.20 -16.31
CA THR A 265 8.04 9.44 -16.44
C THR A 265 8.74 9.76 -15.12
N THR A 266 10.03 10.12 -15.20
CA THR A 266 10.81 10.52 -14.02
C THR A 266 10.33 11.86 -13.47
N PRO A 267 10.72 12.24 -12.23
CA PRO A 267 10.35 13.55 -11.69
C PRO A 267 10.88 14.72 -12.55
N ALA A 268 12.02 14.53 -13.21
CA ALA A 268 12.58 15.51 -14.14
C ALA A 268 11.77 15.59 -15.46
N GLY A 269 11.24 14.47 -15.94
CA GLY A 269 10.41 14.41 -17.14
C GLY A 269 9.02 15.05 -16.96
N ASN A 270 8.50 15.09 -15.71
CA ASN A 270 7.29 15.82 -15.33
C ASN A 270 6.07 15.48 -16.22
N TRP A 271 5.44 14.33 -15.96
CA TRP A 271 4.22 13.92 -16.69
C TRP A 271 3.20 15.05 -16.74
N ASN A 272 2.53 15.26 -17.89
CA ASN A 272 1.58 16.37 -18.07
C ASN A 272 0.16 15.86 -18.30
N GLY A 273 -0.78 16.31 -17.45
CA GLY A 273 -2.21 16.04 -17.58
C GLY A 273 -2.97 17.31 -18.00
N ALA A 274 -3.44 17.36 -19.24
CA ALA A 274 -4.17 18.53 -19.74
C ALA A 274 -5.55 18.69 -19.09
N TYR A 275 -6.01 19.93 -18.87
CA TYR A 275 -7.39 20.24 -18.47
C TYR A 275 -7.87 21.59 -19.03
N ARG A 276 -9.17 21.87 -18.96
CA ARG A 276 -9.71 23.23 -19.10
C ARG A 276 -10.15 23.77 -17.73
N PRO A 277 -9.88 25.05 -17.41
CA PRO A 277 -10.25 25.60 -16.11
C PRO A 277 -11.73 25.37 -15.78
N GLY A 278 -12.00 24.86 -14.58
CA GLY A 278 -13.33 24.52 -14.10
C GLY A 278 -13.82 23.12 -14.45
N GLU A 279 -13.11 22.34 -15.28
CA GLU A 279 -13.44 20.93 -15.54
C GLU A 279 -13.33 20.10 -14.26
N ARG A 280 -14.25 19.15 -14.07
CA ARG A 280 -14.06 18.04 -13.13
C ARG A 280 -13.16 17.01 -13.79
N VAL A 281 -11.93 16.94 -13.30
CA VAL A 281 -10.93 15.99 -13.76
C VAL A 281 -10.91 14.82 -12.78
N ARG A 282 -11.19 13.61 -13.27
CA ARG A 282 -10.98 12.37 -12.52
C ARG A 282 -9.55 11.90 -12.74
N LEU A 283 -8.81 11.75 -11.65
CA LEU A 283 -7.49 11.15 -11.62
C LEU A 283 -7.64 9.75 -11.06
N ARG A 284 -7.30 8.74 -11.86
CA ARG A 284 -7.36 7.33 -11.49
C ARG A 284 -5.98 6.89 -11.02
N PHE A 285 -5.74 7.00 -9.72
CA PHE A 285 -4.46 6.66 -9.11
C PHE A 285 -4.34 5.14 -8.94
N ILE A 286 -3.22 4.60 -9.40
CA ILE A 286 -2.84 3.19 -9.26
C ILE A 286 -1.45 3.17 -8.67
N ASN A 287 -1.25 2.49 -7.53
CA ASN A 287 0.09 2.21 -7.04
C ASN A 287 0.55 0.85 -7.58
N GLY A 288 1.25 0.88 -8.72
CA GLY A 288 1.91 -0.29 -9.31
C GLY A 288 3.41 -0.32 -9.01
N ALA A 289 3.82 0.27 -7.89
CA ALA A 289 5.19 0.17 -7.41
C ALA A 289 5.40 -1.18 -6.72
N ALA A 290 6.60 -1.72 -6.81
CA ALA A 290 6.89 -3.02 -6.21
C ALA A 290 7.11 -2.90 -4.70
N ASN A 291 7.62 -1.76 -4.19
CA ASN A 291 7.97 -1.63 -2.77
C ASN A 291 7.67 -0.24 -2.16
N THR A 292 6.99 0.66 -2.87
CA THR A 292 6.84 2.06 -2.42
C THR A 292 5.40 2.42 -2.04
N PHE A 293 5.21 2.88 -0.81
CA PHE A 293 4.02 3.66 -0.43
C PHE A 293 4.18 5.12 -0.82
N TYR A 294 3.12 5.71 -1.38
CA TYR A 294 3.10 7.11 -1.77
C TYR A 294 2.11 7.92 -0.95
N ASP A 295 2.52 9.14 -0.61
CA ASP A 295 1.64 10.18 -0.08
C ASP A 295 1.39 11.21 -1.18
N VAL A 296 0.13 11.26 -1.64
CA VAL A 296 -0.29 12.03 -2.81
C VAL A 296 -1.00 13.30 -2.37
N ARG A 297 -0.57 14.44 -2.92
CA ARG A 297 -1.23 15.74 -2.75
C ARG A 297 -1.10 16.59 -4.01
N ILE A 298 -2.03 17.54 -4.16
CA ILE A 298 -2.00 18.55 -5.22
C ILE A 298 -2.18 19.93 -4.57
N PRO A 299 -1.10 20.62 -4.20
CA PRO A 299 -1.21 21.91 -3.51
C PRO A 299 -2.08 22.89 -4.29
N GLY A 300 -3.02 23.52 -3.58
CA GLY A 300 -4.03 24.40 -4.18
C GLY A 300 -5.32 23.70 -4.61
N LEU A 301 -5.37 22.36 -4.61
CA LEU A 301 -6.58 21.58 -4.90
C LEU A 301 -6.90 20.60 -3.76
N LYS A 302 -8.18 20.45 -3.48
CA LYS A 302 -8.70 19.35 -2.65
C LYS A 302 -8.95 18.13 -3.52
N LEU A 303 -8.73 16.95 -2.96
CA LEU A 303 -8.93 15.66 -3.60
C LEU A 303 -10.25 15.08 -3.10
N THR A 304 -11.24 14.90 -3.97
CA THR A 304 -12.49 14.23 -3.59
C THR A 304 -12.42 12.77 -4.02
N VAL A 305 -12.12 11.88 -3.09
CA VAL A 305 -12.06 10.43 -3.32
C VAL A 305 -13.47 9.92 -3.57
N VAL A 306 -13.67 9.19 -4.67
CA VAL A 306 -14.99 8.71 -5.12
C VAL A 306 -15.00 7.21 -5.41
N GLN A 307 -13.83 6.59 -5.57
CA GLN A 307 -13.68 5.16 -5.77
C GLN A 307 -12.41 4.68 -5.07
N SER A 308 -12.45 3.45 -4.57
CA SER A 308 -11.41 2.78 -3.81
C SER A 308 -11.38 1.32 -4.28
N ASP A 309 -10.25 0.82 -4.78
CA ASP A 309 -10.11 -0.57 -5.26
C ASP A 309 -11.17 -0.97 -6.31
N GLY A 310 -11.49 -0.05 -7.23
CA GLY A 310 -12.55 -0.24 -8.23
C GLY A 310 -13.99 -0.15 -7.69
N VAL A 311 -14.18 0.05 -6.38
CA VAL A 311 -15.50 0.13 -5.73
C VAL A 311 -15.86 1.59 -5.44
N ASN A 312 -17.07 2.01 -5.83
CA ASN A 312 -17.57 3.35 -5.51
C ASN A 312 -17.72 3.54 -3.99
N VAL A 313 -17.27 4.70 -3.51
CA VAL A 313 -17.41 5.10 -2.11
C VAL A 313 -18.21 6.38 -1.98
N GLU A 314 -18.77 6.63 -0.80
CA GLU A 314 -19.31 7.94 -0.46
C GLU A 314 -18.21 9.00 -0.62
N PRO A 315 -18.45 10.11 -1.36
CA PRO A 315 -17.39 11.05 -1.66
C PRO A 315 -16.74 11.67 -0.42
N VAL A 316 -15.42 11.55 -0.29
CA VAL A 316 -14.66 12.16 0.81
C VAL A 316 -13.64 13.16 0.27
N THR A 317 -13.73 14.40 0.71
CA THR A 317 -12.79 15.46 0.34
C THR A 317 -11.64 15.56 1.34
N VAL A 318 -10.41 15.41 0.86
CA VAL A 318 -9.16 15.42 1.64
C VAL A 318 -8.10 16.33 0.98
N ASP A 319 -7.01 16.58 1.69
CA ASP A 319 -5.81 17.27 1.18
C ASP A 319 -4.76 16.29 0.65
N GLU A 320 -4.69 15.11 1.27
CA GLU A 320 -3.64 14.12 1.02
C GLU A 320 -4.19 12.71 1.29
N PHE A 321 -3.68 11.71 0.59
CA PHE A 321 -3.92 10.31 0.92
C PHE A 321 -2.62 9.51 0.80
N ARG A 322 -2.49 8.48 1.64
CA ARG A 322 -1.45 7.47 1.55
C ARG A 322 -2.02 6.20 0.95
N PHE A 323 -1.26 5.54 0.09
CA PHE A 323 -1.65 4.27 -0.49
C PHE A 323 -0.43 3.42 -0.86
N GLY A 324 -0.50 2.13 -0.58
CA GLY A 324 0.53 1.14 -0.82
C GLY A 324 0.39 0.43 -2.15
N PRO A 325 1.41 -0.36 -2.53
CA PRO A 325 1.35 -1.25 -3.68
C PRO A 325 0.06 -2.05 -3.75
N GLY A 326 -0.56 -2.06 -4.93
CA GLY A 326 -1.83 -2.76 -5.19
C GLY A 326 -3.09 -1.99 -4.86
N GLU A 327 -3.04 -0.86 -4.16
CA GLU A 327 -4.22 -0.02 -3.92
C GLU A 327 -4.55 0.89 -5.12
N THR A 328 -5.84 1.15 -5.35
CA THR A 328 -6.31 2.16 -6.31
C THR A 328 -7.25 3.17 -5.68
N TYR A 329 -7.15 4.43 -6.11
CA TYR A 329 -8.07 5.50 -5.71
C TYR A 329 -8.44 6.36 -6.92
N ASP A 330 -9.73 6.55 -7.19
CA ASP A 330 -10.17 7.59 -8.11
C ASP A 330 -10.54 8.84 -7.31
N VAL A 331 -9.99 9.98 -7.72
CA VAL A 331 -10.27 11.27 -7.10
C VAL A 331 -10.73 12.29 -8.14
N ILE A 332 -11.70 13.10 -7.76
CA ILE A 332 -12.15 14.26 -8.53
C ILE A 332 -11.44 15.50 -8.01
N VAL A 333 -10.87 16.26 -8.95
CA VAL A 333 -10.33 17.60 -8.74
C VAL A 333 -10.97 18.58 -9.70
N GLN A 334 -11.04 19.86 -9.32
CA GLN A 334 -11.58 20.92 -10.17
C GLN A 334 -10.59 22.09 -10.27
N PRO A 335 -9.57 21.97 -11.13
CA PRO A 335 -8.53 22.97 -11.28
C PRO A 335 -9.04 24.28 -11.92
N LYS A 336 -8.54 25.43 -11.45
CA LYS A 336 -8.96 26.76 -11.92
C LYS A 336 -7.82 27.63 -12.45
N ASP A 337 -6.62 27.46 -11.90
CA ASP A 337 -5.43 28.20 -12.31
C ASP A 337 -4.83 27.62 -13.59
N ASP A 338 -3.61 28.02 -13.96
CA ASP A 338 -2.95 27.56 -15.18
C ASP A 338 -2.29 26.18 -15.03
N ALA A 339 -1.78 25.87 -13.82
CA ALA A 339 -1.06 24.65 -13.54
C ALA A 339 -1.09 24.26 -12.05
N TYR A 340 -1.08 22.95 -11.79
CA TYR A 340 -0.97 22.37 -10.45
C TYR A 340 -0.03 21.17 -10.48
N THR A 341 0.84 21.03 -9.47
CA THR A 341 1.74 19.87 -9.36
C THR A 341 1.02 18.71 -8.69
N VAL A 342 0.93 17.58 -9.38
CA VAL A 342 0.62 16.29 -8.77
C VAL A 342 1.90 15.77 -8.12
N PHE A 343 1.89 15.68 -6.80
CA PHE A 343 3.07 15.34 -6.02
C PHE A 343 2.83 14.06 -5.23
N ALA A 344 3.68 13.06 -5.43
CA ALA A 344 3.60 11.76 -4.76
C ALA A 344 4.96 11.47 -4.12
N GLN A 345 5.10 11.77 -2.82
CA GLN A 345 6.34 11.50 -2.09
C GLN A 345 6.33 10.12 -1.46
N SER A 346 7.51 9.52 -1.29
CA SER A 346 7.66 8.23 -0.62
C SER A 346 7.40 8.34 0.90
N MET A 347 6.91 7.25 1.51
CA MET A 347 6.59 7.20 2.94
C MET A 347 7.79 7.57 3.84
N GLU A 348 8.99 7.12 3.47
CA GLU A 348 10.25 7.33 4.19
C GLU A 348 10.90 8.69 3.93
N ARG A 349 10.23 9.56 3.15
CA ARG A 349 10.57 10.98 2.94
C ARG A 349 11.93 11.23 2.28
N THR A 350 12.36 10.32 1.40
CA THR A 350 13.65 10.47 0.71
C THR A 350 13.51 10.95 -0.74
N GLY A 351 12.39 10.67 -1.40
CA GLY A 351 12.12 11.21 -2.74
C GLY A 351 10.64 11.25 -3.10
N TYR A 352 10.38 11.49 -4.38
CA TYR A 352 9.02 11.67 -4.90
C TYR A 352 8.94 11.40 -6.40
N ALA A 353 7.74 11.06 -6.87
CA ALA A 353 7.29 11.21 -8.25
C ALA A 353 6.52 12.54 -8.41
N ARG A 354 6.58 13.15 -9.59
CA ARG A 354 5.76 14.33 -9.90
C ARG A 354 5.22 14.34 -11.33
N GLY A 355 4.10 15.03 -11.47
CA GLY A 355 3.55 15.49 -12.74
C GLY A 355 2.89 16.85 -12.57
N THR A 356 2.40 17.42 -13.67
CA THR A 356 1.73 18.71 -13.71
C THR A 356 0.40 18.58 -14.44
N LEU A 357 -0.68 18.90 -13.74
CA LEU A 357 -1.94 19.23 -14.42
C LEU A 357 -1.81 20.64 -14.98
N SER A 358 -2.11 20.86 -16.26
CA SER A 358 -2.08 22.21 -16.82
C SER A 358 -3.04 22.45 -17.98
N VAL A 359 -3.33 23.72 -18.25
CA VAL A 359 -4.18 24.14 -19.39
C VAL A 359 -3.50 23.94 -20.75
N ARG A 360 -2.17 23.80 -20.75
CA ARG A 360 -1.33 23.52 -21.93
C ARG A 360 -0.03 22.85 -21.52
N THR A 361 0.51 22.01 -22.39
CA THR A 361 1.77 21.29 -22.16
C THR A 361 2.94 22.25 -21.96
N GLY A 362 3.86 21.89 -21.06
CA GLY A 362 5.07 22.65 -20.75
C GLY A 362 4.91 23.72 -19.68
N LEU A 363 3.70 23.93 -19.15
CA LEU A 363 3.52 24.69 -17.91
C LEU A 363 3.94 23.84 -16.71
N GLU A 364 4.58 24.48 -15.74
CA GLU A 364 4.92 23.88 -14.45
C GLU A 364 4.37 24.73 -13.31
N ALA A 365 3.97 24.07 -12.23
CA ALA A 365 3.69 24.72 -10.94
C ALA A 365 4.86 24.47 -9.96
N PRO A 366 4.96 25.26 -8.87
CA PRO A 366 5.99 25.05 -7.87
C PRO A 366 5.97 23.62 -7.30
N VAL A 367 7.11 22.95 -7.33
CA VAL A 367 7.26 21.61 -6.75
C VAL A 367 7.32 21.72 -5.23
N PRO A 368 6.43 21.01 -4.49
CA PRO A 368 6.49 20.96 -3.04
C PRO A 368 7.84 20.45 -2.52
N ARG A 369 8.23 20.93 -1.34
CA ARG A 369 9.31 20.27 -0.60
C ARG A 369 8.78 18.94 -0.06
N VAL A 370 9.66 17.94 -0.04
CA VAL A 370 9.43 16.69 0.69
C VAL A 370 9.30 17.03 2.18
N ASP A 371 8.35 16.40 2.86
CA ASP A 371 8.17 16.62 4.29
C ASP A 371 9.35 16.07 5.10
N PRO A 372 9.59 16.56 6.33
CA PRO A 372 10.64 16.02 7.19
C PRO A 372 10.43 14.53 7.53
N VAL A 373 11.55 13.81 7.69
CA VAL A 373 11.56 12.42 8.19
C VAL A 373 10.98 12.37 9.60
N VAL A 374 10.14 11.37 9.87
CA VAL A 374 9.55 11.11 11.19
C VAL A 374 9.94 9.72 11.64
N ALA A 375 10.28 9.59 12.92
CA ALA A 375 10.61 8.29 13.54
C ALA A 375 9.35 7.58 14.06
N LEU A 376 9.38 6.26 14.08
CA LEU A 376 8.40 5.40 14.74
C LEU A 376 8.32 5.73 16.23
N SER A 377 7.09 5.77 16.73
CA SER A 377 6.77 5.96 18.16
C SER A 377 6.51 4.62 18.86
N MET A 378 6.42 4.64 20.18
CA MET A 378 6.05 3.44 20.94
C MET A 378 4.64 2.95 20.62
N ALA A 379 3.72 3.84 20.24
CA ALA A 379 2.38 3.44 19.82
C ALA A 379 2.39 2.71 18.46
N ASP A 380 3.39 2.99 17.61
CA ASP A 380 3.60 2.27 16.36
C ASP A 380 4.16 0.86 16.60
N MET A 381 4.87 0.65 17.71
CA MET A 381 5.51 -0.63 18.02
C MET A 381 4.68 -1.51 18.94
N MET A 382 4.08 -0.93 19.99
CA MET A 382 3.42 -1.68 21.08
C MET A 382 1.90 -1.47 21.11
N GLY A 383 1.37 -0.82 20.07
CA GLY A 383 -0.05 -0.55 19.92
C GLY A 383 -0.61 0.32 21.05
N SER A 384 -1.73 -0.10 21.63
CA SER A 384 -2.47 0.66 22.65
C SER A 384 -1.74 0.80 23.99
N MET A 385 -0.75 -0.08 24.27
CA MET A 385 0.15 0.09 25.42
C MET A 385 1.01 1.36 25.32
N GLY A 386 1.30 1.83 24.10
CA GLY A 386 2.01 3.08 23.87
C GLY A 386 1.23 4.33 24.31
N SER A 387 -0.10 4.23 24.46
CA SER A 387 -0.95 5.31 25.00
C SER A 387 -1.14 5.24 26.53
N MET A 388 -0.86 4.09 27.15
CA MET A 388 -0.89 3.92 28.61
C MET A 388 0.41 4.43 29.21
N GLY A 389 0.50 5.75 29.36
CA GLY A 389 1.64 6.45 29.95
C GLY A 389 2.07 5.85 31.29
N GLY A 390 3.30 5.31 31.32
CA GLY A 390 3.93 4.72 32.50
C GLY A 390 5.43 4.98 32.57
N MET A 391 5.90 6.14 32.08
CA MET A 391 7.22 6.69 32.37
C MET A 391 7.00 8.15 32.79
N PRO A 392 7.20 8.54 34.06
CA PRO A 392 7.03 9.91 34.49
C PRO A 392 8.05 10.80 33.77
N GLY A 393 7.59 11.73 32.92
CA GLY A 393 8.43 12.77 32.33
C GLY A 393 8.61 12.77 30.81
N MET A 394 7.84 11.99 30.05
CA MET A 394 7.70 12.26 28.61
C MET A 394 6.40 13.02 28.35
N ASP A 395 6.53 14.26 27.90
CA ASP A 395 5.42 15.17 27.71
C ASP A 395 4.40 14.60 26.71
N HIS A 396 3.15 14.63 27.15
CA HIS A 396 1.98 14.32 26.38
C HIS A 396 1.64 15.52 25.49
N GLY A 397 1.74 15.36 24.18
CA GLY A 397 1.00 16.20 23.23
C GLY A 397 -0.50 15.90 23.33
N ALA A 398 -1.13 16.38 24.40
CA ALA A 398 -2.58 16.43 24.57
C ALA A 398 -3.13 17.55 23.64
N THR A 399 -4.28 17.50 22.98
CA THR A 399 -5.51 16.70 23.14
C THR A 399 -6.37 16.88 21.88
N SER A 400 -6.93 15.79 21.36
CA SER A 400 -8.14 15.82 20.54
C SER A 400 -9.32 15.47 21.45
N GLY A 401 -10.35 16.31 21.48
CA GLY A 401 -11.62 15.98 22.13
C GLY A 401 -12.16 17.04 23.09
N MET A 402 -12.41 18.26 22.59
CA MET A 402 -13.55 19.11 22.98
C MET A 402 -13.48 20.44 22.24
N ALA A 403 -14.07 20.50 21.05
CA ALA A 403 -14.45 21.76 20.40
C ALA A 403 -15.95 21.72 20.19
N GLY A 404 -16.71 22.29 21.12
CA GLY A 404 -18.16 22.37 20.98
C GLY A 404 -18.98 22.40 22.27
N MET A 405 -18.57 23.14 23.30
CA MET A 405 -19.53 23.64 24.30
C MET A 405 -19.17 25.07 24.69
N GLY A 406 -20.08 26.00 24.37
CA GLY A 406 -19.95 27.41 24.69
C GLY A 406 -19.97 27.63 26.20
N HIS A 407 -19.10 28.53 26.65
CA HIS A 407 -19.08 29.04 28.01
C HIS A 407 -20.39 29.77 28.34
N GLY A 408 -21.21 29.18 29.21
CA GLY A 408 -22.39 29.88 29.73
C GLY A 408 -23.36 29.00 30.51
N ALA A 409 -22.94 28.45 31.66
CA ALA A 409 -23.79 28.19 32.83
C ALA A 409 -23.05 27.28 33.84
N MET A 410 -22.25 27.88 34.72
CA MET A 410 -21.87 27.24 35.99
C MET A 410 -22.48 28.07 37.12
N ALA A 411 -23.67 27.67 37.56
CA ALA A 411 -24.26 28.14 38.80
C ALA A 411 -25.03 26.99 39.46
N GLY A 412 -24.38 26.37 40.43
CA GLY A 412 -25.05 25.63 41.49
C GLY A 412 -25.11 24.12 41.30
N MET A 413 -24.14 23.40 41.88
CA MET A 413 -24.45 22.27 42.76
C MET A 413 -23.37 22.18 43.85
N LYS A 414 -23.85 22.11 45.09
CA LYS A 414 -23.05 22.05 46.32
C LYS A 414 -22.36 20.69 46.47
N ALA A 415 -21.24 20.72 47.18
CA ALA A 415 -20.51 19.57 47.69
C ALA A 415 -21.43 18.52 48.33
N MET A 416 -21.25 17.25 47.97
CA MET A 416 -21.77 16.11 48.73
C MET A 416 -20.60 15.36 49.38
N ASP A 417 -20.81 15.08 50.66
CA ASP A 417 -19.95 14.42 51.63
C ASP A 417 -19.96 12.89 51.41
N HIS A 418 -18.78 12.26 51.40
CA HIS A 418 -18.58 10.84 51.16
C HIS A 418 -18.37 10.04 52.47
N SER A 419 -19.21 10.27 53.49
CA SER A 419 -19.05 9.63 54.80
C SER A 419 -20.28 8.85 55.28
N ALA A 420 -20.91 8.05 54.43
CA ALA A 420 -21.74 6.93 54.87
C ALA A 420 -22.06 5.98 53.72
N MET A 421 -21.56 4.73 53.78
CA MET A 421 -22.33 3.50 53.48
C MET A 421 -21.39 2.30 53.69
N LYS A 422 -21.59 1.67 54.84
CA LYS A 422 -20.92 0.45 55.31
C LYS A 422 -21.75 -0.74 54.81
N GLY A 423 -21.11 -1.70 54.14
CA GLY A 423 -21.55 -3.09 54.00
C GLY A 423 -22.87 -3.35 53.26
N MET A 424 -22.77 -3.86 52.03
CA MET A 424 -23.81 -4.75 51.49
C MET A 424 -23.17 -5.97 50.84
N ASP A 425 -23.79 -7.09 51.16
CA ASP A 425 -23.38 -8.48 51.00
C ASP A 425 -23.58 -8.96 49.56
N HIS A 426 -22.59 -9.69 49.01
CA HIS A 426 -22.66 -10.29 47.69
C HIS A 426 -23.33 -11.67 47.78
N GLY A 427 -24.66 -11.69 47.76
CA GLY A 427 -25.36 -12.98 47.83
C GLY A 427 -26.87 -12.89 47.68
N SER A 428 -27.36 -12.48 46.51
CA SER A 428 -28.62 -12.96 45.90
C SER A 428 -29.16 -11.99 44.85
N MET A 429 -29.05 -12.33 43.57
CA MET A 429 -30.10 -12.06 42.58
C MET A 429 -30.01 -13.12 41.48
N LYS A 430 -30.81 -14.17 41.65
CA LYS A 430 -31.19 -15.11 40.59
C LYS A 430 -32.26 -14.46 39.72
N GLY A 431 -32.10 -14.58 38.40
CA GLY A 431 -33.20 -14.56 37.44
C GLY A 431 -33.76 -13.18 37.10
N MET A 432 -33.16 -12.51 36.11
CA MET A 432 -33.93 -11.63 35.23
C MET A 432 -34.09 -12.33 33.88
N ASP A 433 -35.35 -12.62 33.58
CA ASP A 433 -35.86 -13.17 32.34
C ASP A 433 -35.82 -12.07 31.25
N HIS A 434 -35.09 -12.30 30.16
CA HIS A 434 -34.94 -11.35 29.05
C HIS A 434 -35.95 -11.58 27.92
N SER A 435 -37.04 -12.32 28.15
CA SER A 435 -37.99 -12.71 27.09
C SER A 435 -38.96 -11.62 26.61
N ALA A 436 -38.83 -10.35 27.04
CA ALA A 436 -39.80 -9.29 26.71
C ALA A 436 -39.18 -8.05 26.03
N MET A 437 -38.50 -8.24 24.90
CA MET A 437 -38.26 -7.19 23.88
C MET A 437 -38.26 -7.85 22.47
N SER A 438 -39.35 -8.54 22.14
CA SER A 438 -39.63 -8.98 20.76
C SER A 438 -40.56 -7.96 20.13
N GLY A 439 -40.03 -7.05 19.30
CA GLY A 439 -40.87 -6.03 18.69
C GLY A 439 -40.20 -4.81 18.07
N MET A 440 -38.94 -4.87 17.65
CA MET A 440 -38.39 -3.97 16.63
C MET A 440 -37.42 -4.75 15.77
N GLY A 441 -37.66 -4.80 14.46
CA GLY A 441 -36.80 -5.47 13.49
C GLY A 441 -35.46 -4.76 13.37
N MET A 442 -34.55 -5.04 14.29
CA MET A 442 -33.13 -4.81 14.12
C MET A 442 -32.53 -6.05 13.48
N SER A 443 -31.80 -5.86 12.39
CA SER A 443 -30.77 -6.81 11.94
C SER A 443 -30.07 -7.40 13.16
N LYS A 444 -29.91 -8.74 13.23
CA LYS A 444 -29.06 -9.36 14.26
C LYS A 444 -27.70 -8.66 14.17
N GLY A 445 -27.39 -7.80 15.13
CA GLY A 445 -26.13 -7.05 15.15
C GLY A 445 -24.98 -8.02 14.97
N SER A 446 -24.08 -7.72 14.04
CA SER A 446 -22.89 -8.51 13.79
C SER A 446 -22.16 -8.70 15.11
N VAL A 447 -21.82 -9.96 15.44
CA VAL A 447 -21.00 -10.25 16.61
C VAL A 447 -19.64 -9.57 16.36
N PRO A 448 -19.16 -8.70 17.28
CA PRO A 448 -17.87 -8.05 17.12
C PRO A 448 -16.75 -9.09 16.95
N PRO A 449 -15.67 -8.75 16.24
CA PRO A 449 -14.50 -9.62 16.12
C PRO A 449 -13.97 -10.05 17.50
N SER A 450 -13.47 -11.28 17.65
CA SER A 450 -12.77 -11.71 18.88
C SER A 450 -11.75 -10.67 19.31
N GLN A 451 -11.74 -10.23 20.56
CA GLN A 451 -10.74 -9.26 21.05
C GLN A 451 -9.50 -9.92 21.65
N THR A 452 -9.47 -11.25 21.71
CA THR A 452 -8.32 -12.01 22.24
C THR A 452 -7.27 -12.15 21.16
N VAL A 453 -6.03 -11.78 21.48
CA VAL A 453 -4.85 -12.00 20.62
C VAL A 453 -4.27 -13.39 20.87
N ARG A 454 -4.01 -14.16 19.82
CA ARG A 454 -3.52 -15.55 19.91
C ARG A 454 -2.29 -15.79 19.03
N HIS A 455 -1.12 -15.68 19.66
CA HIS A 455 0.14 -16.03 19.01
C HIS A 455 0.31 -17.54 18.80
N ALA A 456 0.60 -17.94 17.56
CA ALA A 456 0.96 -19.31 17.22
C ALA A 456 2.31 -19.71 17.82
N ARG A 457 2.51 -21.01 18.09
CA ARG A 457 3.80 -21.51 18.65
C ARG A 457 4.99 -21.22 17.74
N THR A 458 4.76 -21.15 16.43
CA THR A 458 5.76 -20.88 15.39
C THR A 458 6.30 -19.45 15.44
N GLU A 459 5.57 -18.52 16.04
CA GLU A 459 5.98 -17.12 16.21
C GLU A 459 7.04 -16.92 17.30
N TYR A 460 7.36 -17.95 18.08
CA TYR A 460 8.44 -17.90 19.08
C TYR A 460 9.80 -18.33 18.50
N GLY A 461 9.88 -18.48 17.17
CA GLY A 461 11.10 -18.80 16.43
C GLY A 461 11.97 -17.59 16.11
N ALA A 462 13.10 -17.84 15.43
CA ALA A 462 14.06 -16.81 15.08
C ALA A 462 13.59 -15.86 13.95
N SER A 463 12.53 -16.21 13.21
CA SER A 463 11.99 -15.41 12.10
C SER A 463 10.99 -14.34 12.54
N THR A 464 10.81 -14.14 13.86
CA THR A 464 9.84 -13.19 14.43
C THR A 464 10.50 -12.34 15.52
N ASP A 465 10.66 -11.04 15.27
CA ASP A 465 11.28 -10.10 16.21
C ASP A 465 10.33 -9.65 17.32
N MET A 466 9.05 -9.55 17.03
CA MET A 466 8.06 -8.95 17.92
C MET A 466 6.71 -9.67 17.80
N ARG A 467 5.90 -9.53 18.84
CA ARG A 467 4.52 -10.01 18.98
C ARG A 467 3.75 -8.92 19.73
N VAL A 468 2.62 -8.45 19.19
CA VAL A 468 1.86 -7.34 19.74
C VAL A 468 0.63 -7.86 20.49
N ASP A 469 0.73 -7.90 21.82
CA ASP A 469 -0.37 -8.39 22.68
C ASP A 469 -1.56 -7.42 22.76
N MET A 470 -1.34 -6.12 22.49
CA MET A 470 -2.33 -5.05 22.69
C MET A 470 -2.43 -4.13 21.45
N PRO A 471 -2.79 -4.69 20.29
CA PRO A 471 -2.80 -3.94 19.03
C PRO A 471 -3.86 -2.84 19.06
N ARG A 472 -3.64 -1.79 18.28
CA ARG A 472 -4.65 -0.77 18.02
C ARG A 472 -5.66 -1.32 17.00
N THR A 473 -6.93 -1.05 17.20
CA THR A 473 -8.00 -1.46 16.28
C THR A 473 -8.55 -0.30 15.45
N ASN A 474 -8.11 0.92 15.72
CA ASN A 474 -8.68 2.10 15.12
C ASN A 474 -8.35 2.21 13.61
N LEU A 475 -9.31 2.72 12.83
CA LEU A 475 -9.22 2.90 11.38
C LEU A 475 -8.95 4.35 10.96
N ASP A 476 -8.99 5.28 11.92
CA ASP A 476 -8.88 6.73 11.75
C ASP A 476 -7.44 7.26 11.92
N ASP A 477 -6.45 6.37 12.01
CA ASP A 477 -5.03 6.76 12.03
C ASP A 477 -4.48 6.88 10.60
N PRO A 478 -4.02 8.06 10.17
CA PRO A 478 -3.40 8.24 8.85
C PRO A 478 -2.00 7.62 8.75
N GLY A 479 -1.41 7.21 9.87
CA GLY A 479 -0.11 6.56 9.92
C GLY A 479 1.08 7.52 10.08
N VAL A 480 2.27 6.94 10.19
CA VAL A 480 3.51 7.65 10.53
C VAL A 480 3.84 8.72 9.48
N GLY A 481 4.20 9.91 9.96
CA GLY A 481 4.55 11.06 9.11
C GLY A 481 3.35 11.81 8.54
N LEU A 482 2.12 11.40 8.85
CA LEU A 482 0.88 12.05 8.42
C LEU A 482 0.03 12.58 9.58
N ARG A 483 0.25 12.08 10.80
CA ARG A 483 -0.36 12.61 12.02
C ARG A 483 0.04 14.08 12.24
N ASN A 484 -0.94 14.94 12.51
CA ASN A 484 -0.74 16.35 12.88
C ASN A 484 0.10 17.17 11.88
N ASN A 485 0.09 16.81 10.59
CA ASN A 485 0.87 17.52 9.55
C ASN A 485 0.17 18.78 8.99
N GLY A 486 -0.98 19.16 9.56
CA GLY A 486 -1.78 20.32 9.15
C GLY A 486 -2.66 20.09 7.92
N ARG A 487 -2.76 18.85 7.41
CA ARG A 487 -3.56 18.47 6.24
C ARG A 487 -4.66 17.50 6.65
N ARG A 488 -5.81 17.52 5.98
CA ARG A 488 -6.79 16.43 6.11
C ARG A 488 -6.31 15.24 5.32
N VAL A 489 -5.98 14.15 5.99
CA VAL A 489 -5.50 12.91 5.36
C VAL A 489 -6.63 11.90 5.28
N LEU A 490 -6.74 11.17 4.17
CA LEU A 490 -7.66 10.04 4.04
C LEU A 490 -7.25 8.89 4.96
N THR A 491 -8.24 8.30 5.64
CA THR A 491 -8.06 7.13 6.51
C THR A 491 -9.04 6.02 6.12
N LEU A 492 -8.83 4.80 6.63
CA LEU A 492 -9.77 3.70 6.39
C LEU A 492 -11.15 3.97 7.00
N ALA A 493 -11.21 4.75 8.09
CA ALA A 493 -12.47 5.17 8.71
C ALA A 493 -13.30 6.13 7.84
N ASP A 494 -12.66 6.83 6.90
CA ASP A 494 -13.37 7.73 5.98
C ASP A 494 -14.06 6.96 4.83
N LEU A 495 -13.60 5.75 4.51
CA LEU A 495 -14.06 5.03 3.32
C LEU A 495 -15.36 4.28 3.60
N HIS A 496 -16.45 4.68 2.95
CA HIS A 496 -17.73 3.97 3.03
C HIS A 496 -18.18 3.50 1.64
N THR A 497 -18.26 2.19 1.43
CA THR A 497 -18.70 1.64 0.13
C THR A 497 -20.17 1.91 -0.11
N VAL A 498 -20.49 2.43 -1.31
CA VAL A 498 -21.87 2.63 -1.74
C VAL A 498 -22.55 1.27 -1.92
N GLY A 499 -23.75 1.11 -1.35
CA GLY A 499 -24.55 -0.11 -1.45
C GLY A 499 -24.38 -1.10 -0.30
N GLY A 500 -23.48 -0.83 0.66
CA GLY A 500 -23.29 -1.70 1.83
C GLY A 500 -22.62 -3.05 1.49
N PRO A 501 -22.67 -4.04 2.40
CA PRO A 501 -22.02 -5.34 2.22
C PRO A 501 -22.70 -6.19 1.12
N LEU A 502 -21.93 -7.04 0.42
CA LEU A 502 -22.46 -7.97 -0.59
C LEU A 502 -23.28 -9.08 0.07
N ASP A 503 -22.83 -9.51 1.24
CA ASP A 503 -23.40 -10.62 1.98
C ASP A 503 -23.82 -10.15 3.37
N PRO A 504 -25.13 -10.11 3.67
CA PRO A 504 -25.63 -9.63 4.96
C PRO A 504 -25.42 -10.63 6.09
N ARG A 505 -24.90 -11.84 5.81
CA ARG A 505 -24.60 -12.84 6.86
C ARG A 505 -23.44 -12.37 7.73
N GLY A 506 -23.56 -12.66 9.03
CA GLY A 506 -22.43 -12.58 9.95
C GLY A 506 -21.42 -13.72 9.71
N ALA A 507 -20.26 -13.62 10.35
CA ALA A 507 -19.22 -14.64 10.26
C ALA A 507 -19.69 -15.99 10.83
N GLU A 508 -19.42 -17.06 10.10
CA GLU A 508 -19.61 -18.45 10.54
C GLU A 508 -18.40 -18.96 11.34
N ARG A 509 -17.21 -18.43 11.03
CA ARG A 509 -15.93 -18.75 11.68
C ARG A 509 -14.97 -17.57 11.59
N GLU A 510 -14.05 -17.50 12.54
CA GLU A 510 -12.92 -16.56 12.50
C GLU A 510 -11.61 -17.29 12.14
N ILE A 511 -10.79 -16.63 11.33
CA ILE A 511 -9.40 -16.98 11.05
C ILE A 511 -8.56 -15.81 11.54
N GLU A 512 -7.66 -16.07 12.48
CA GLU A 512 -6.69 -15.10 12.99
C GLU A 512 -5.34 -15.44 12.39
N LEU A 513 -4.67 -14.45 11.79
CA LEU A 513 -3.29 -14.55 11.31
C LEU A 513 -2.48 -13.35 11.74
N HIS A 514 -1.20 -13.60 11.98
CA HIS A 514 -0.22 -12.62 12.40
C HIS A 514 0.76 -12.35 11.26
N LEU A 515 0.88 -11.09 10.82
CA LEU A 515 1.94 -10.64 9.93
C LEU A 515 3.21 -10.54 10.77
N THR A 516 4.15 -11.43 10.51
CA THR A 516 5.37 -11.58 11.31
C THR A 516 6.61 -11.36 10.45
N GLY A 517 7.68 -10.91 11.10
CA GLY A 517 8.95 -10.77 10.42
C GLY A 517 10.12 -10.58 11.38
N ASN A 518 11.31 -10.67 10.82
CA ASN A 518 12.56 -10.35 11.48
C ASN A 518 13.33 -9.38 10.61
N MET A 519 13.53 -8.16 11.09
CA MET A 519 14.27 -7.13 10.38
C MET A 519 15.73 -7.53 10.24
N GLU A 520 16.41 -7.96 11.30
CA GLU A 520 17.85 -8.32 11.24
C GLU A 520 18.15 -9.40 10.18
N ARG A 521 17.23 -10.35 9.98
CA ARG A 521 17.35 -11.46 9.03
C ARG A 521 16.63 -11.22 7.71
N TYR A 522 15.84 -10.14 7.61
CA TYR A 522 14.95 -9.84 6.51
C TYR A 522 14.07 -11.05 6.13
N THR A 523 13.39 -11.60 7.13
CA THR A 523 12.41 -12.68 6.95
C THR A 523 11.02 -12.12 7.14
N TRP A 524 10.10 -12.52 6.26
CA TRP A 524 8.72 -12.04 6.23
C TRP A 524 7.78 -13.23 6.10
N SER A 525 6.73 -13.28 6.91
CA SER A 525 5.92 -14.49 7.08
C SER A 525 4.52 -14.17 7.61
N LEU A 526 3.66 -15.18 7.62
CA LEU A 526 2.46 -15.18 8.46
C LEU A 526 2.64 -16.23 9.57
N ASP A 527 2.18 -15.96 10.79
CA ASP A 527 2.28 -16.84 11.97
C ASP A 527 3.68 -17.44 12.21
N GLY A 528 4.73 -16.69 11.89
CA GLY A 528 6.13 -17.14 11.98
C GLY A 528 6.56 -18.19 10.95
N LEU A 529 5.75 -18.48 9.93
CA LEU A 529 6.03 -19.45 8.87
C LEU A 529 6.10 -18.77 7.49
N GLU A 530 7.27 -18.86 6.87
CA GLU A 530 7.52 -18.45 5.49
C GLU A 530 6.77 -19.36 4.50
N PHE A 531 6.49 -18.84 3.31
CA PHE A 531 5.87 -19.63 2.25
C PHE A 531 6.70 -20.88 1.90
N GLY A 532 6.01 -21.99 1.64
CA GLY A 532 6.60 -23.32 1.48
C GLY A 532 6.78 -24.08 2.80
N GLN A 533 6.72 -23.40 3.96
CA GLN A 533 6.68 -24.03 5.28
C GLN A 533 5.26 -24.04 5.89
N SER A 534 4.36 -23.22 5.38
CA SER A 534 2.97 -23.11 5.82
C SER A 534 2.02 -24.03 5.06
N THR A 535 0.97 -24.51 5.71
CA THR A 535 -0.17 -25.15 5.03
C THR A 535 -1.11 -24.10 4.42
N PRO A 536 -1.89 -24.45 3.38
CA PRO A 536 -2.90 -23.55 2.85
C PRO A 536 -3.97 -23.17 3.87
N VAL A 537 -4.55 -21.99 3.70
CA VAL A 537 -5.75 -21.55 4.44
C VAL A 537 -6.97 -22.11 3.73
N HIS A 538 -7.74 -22.95 4.41
CA HIS A 538 -8.94 -23.57 3.85
C HIS A 538 -10.20 -22.78 4.21
N MET A 539 -11.04 -22.55 3.21
CA MET A 539 -12.39 -22.00 3.36
C MET A 539 -13.37 -22.92 2.63
N SER A 540 -14.51 -23.21 3.25
CA SER A 540 -15.53 -24.04 2.61
C SER A 540 -16.30 -23.20 1.60
N TYR A 541 -16.62 -23.74 0.43
CA TYR A 541 -17.39 -22.99 -0.57
C TYR A 541 -18.73 -22.48 0.00
N GLY A 542 -18.98 -21.18 -0.13
CA GLY A 542 -20.15 -20.48 0.40
C GLY A 542 -20.06 -20.04 1.87
N GLU A 543 -19.01 -20.43 2.59
CA GLU A 543 -18.73 -20.00 3.98
C GLU A 543 -18.52 -18.49 4.03
N ARG A 544 -19.08 -17.84 5.06
CA ARG A 544 -18.76 -16.46 5.39
C ARG A 544 -17.73 -16.43 6.51
N VAL A 545 -16.48 -16.16 6.18
CA VAL A 545 -15.35 -16.20 7.12
C VAL A 545 -14.98 -14.78 7.53
N ARG A 546 -14.78 -14.56 8.83
CA ARG A 546 -14.07 -13.37 9.31
C ARG A 546 -12.59 -13.66 9.36
N VAL A 547 -11.81 -12.80 8.71
CA VAL A 547 -10.36 -12.79 8.83
C VAL A 547 -9.97 -11.66 9.78
N ILE A 548 -9.05 -11.95 10.68
CA ILE A 548 -8.42 -11.01 11.60
C ILE A 548 -6.94 -11.00 11.28
N LEU A 549 -6.39 -9.82 10.96
CA LEU A 549 -4.96 -9.64 10.74
C LEU A 549 -4.35 -8.80 11.85
N HIS A 550 -3.26 -9.31 12.42
CA HIS A 550 -2.42 -8.62 13.39
C HIS A 550 -1.09 -8.26 12.73
N ASN A 551 -0.71 -6.99 12.75
CA ASN A 551 0.63 -6.61 12.30
C ASN A 551 1.60 -6.55 13.49
N ASP A 552 2.39 -7.62 13.62
CA ASP A 552 3.42 -7.76 14.65
C ASP A 552 4.78 -7.20 14.20
N THR A 553 4.81 -6.45 13.11
CA THR A 553 6.02 -5.85 12.55
C THR A 553 6.00 -4.32 12.66
N MET A 554 7.15 -3.72 12.39
CA MET A 554 7.31 -2.25 12.35
C MET A 554 6.94 -1.60 11.02
N MET A 555 6.56 -2.39 10.01
CA MET A 555 6.28 -1.92 8.66
C MET A 555 4.80 -2.00 8.32
N THR A 556 4.32 -1.12 7.46
CA THR A 556 2.94 -1.24 6.93
C THR A 556 2.93 -2.27 5.80
N HIS A 557 2.02 -3.24 5.85
CA HIS A 557 1.90 -4.30 4.84
C HIS A 557 0.58 -4.17 4.06
N PRO A 558 0.62 -3.93 2.74
CA PRO A 558 -0.58 -3.98 1.90
C PRO A 558 -0.92 -5.45 1.61
N MET A 559 -1.92 -6.00 2.30
CA MET A 559 -2.30 -7.40 2.14
C MET A 559 -3.34 -7.56 1.04
N HIS A 560 -3.02 -8.38 0.03
CA HIS A 560 -3.88 -8.64 -1.13
C HIS A 560 -4.33 -10.10 -1.17
N LEU A 561 -5.64 -10.33 -1.10
CA LEU A 561 -6.27 -11.65 -1.26
C LEU A 561 -6.90 -11.73 -2.65
N HIS A 562 -6.48 -12.71 -3.45
CA HIS A 562 -6.97 -12.91 -4.81
C HIS A 562 -8.38 -13.51 -4.84
N GLY A 563 -9.09 -13.26 -5.93
CA GLY A 563 -10.31 -14.01 -6.32
C GLY A 563 -11.58 -13.71 -5.53
N VAL A 564 -11.49 -13.00 -4.41
CA VAL A 564 -12.63 -12.67 -3.54
C VAL A 564 -12.50 -11.24 -3.00
N TRP A 565 -13.64 -10.67 -2.59
CA TRP A 565 -13.67 -9.37 -1.92
C TRP A 565 -13.39 -9.48 -0.42
N SER A 566 -12.69 -8.49 0.13
CA SER A 566 -12.54 -8.27 1.56
C SER A 566 -13.45 -7.13 2.02
N GLU A 567 -14.43 -7.44 2.87
CA GLU A 567 -15.36 -6.44 3.43
C GLU A 567 -14.86 -6.02 4.81
N LEU A 568 -14.03 -4.97 4.85
CA LEU A 568 -13.43 -4.38 6.04
C LEU A 568 -14.50 -4.03 7.07
N GLU A 569 -14.24 -4.41 8.32
CA GLU A 569 -15.10 -4.11 9.46
C GLU A 569 -14.51 -2.98 10.31
N THR A 570 -15.38 -2.16 10.90
CA THR A 570 -15.06 -1.31 12.05
C THR A 570 -14.74 -2.15 13.30
N PRO A 571 -14.15 -1.56 14.36
CA PRO A 571 -13.83 -2.30 15.59
C PRO A 571 -15.02 -2.99 16.27
N ASP A 572 -16.23 -2.46 16.10
CA ASP A 572 -17.48 -3.03 16.61
C ASP A 572 -18.10 -4.08 15.66
N GLY A 573 -17.46 -4.37 14.52
CA GLY A 573 -17.89 -5.40 13.57
C GLY A 573 -18.90 -4.92 12.53
N SER A 574 -19.09 -3.61 12.37
CA SER A 574 -19.95 -3.06 11.32
C SER A 574 -19.19 -2.98 9.99
N PHE A 575 -19.90 -3.08 8.86
CA PHE A 575 -19.27 -2.95 7.54
C PHE A 575 -18.74 -1.52 7.32
N GLN A 576 -17.45 -1.40 7.00
CA GLN A 576 -16.79 -0.14 6.68
C GLN A 576 -16.68 0.04 5.15
N ALA A 577 -15.87 -0.80 4.51
CA ALA A 577 -15.56 -0.68 3.09
C ALA A 577 -15.25 -2.04 2.44
N ARG A 578 -15.52 -2.16 1.15
CA ARG A 578 -15.07 -3.28 0.33
C ARG A 578 -13.75 -2.95 -0.35
N ARG A 579 -12.80 -3.87 -0.25
CA ARG A 579 -11.41 -3.71 -0.70
C ARG A 579 -10.89 -5.03 -1.27
N HIS A 580 -9.89 -4.97 -2.16
CA HIS A 580 -9.11 -6.15 -2.55
C HIS A 580 -7.70 -6.11 -1.96
N THR A 581 -7.21 -4.92 -1.59
CA THR A 581 -5.92 -4.74 -0.91
C THR A 581 -6.13 -3.89 0.33
N ILE A 582 -5.69 -4.37 1.50
CA ILE A 582 -5.87 -3.64 2.77
C ILE A 582 -4.49 -3.38 3.41
N PRO A 583 -4.08 -2.10 3.56
CA PRO A 583 -2.87 -1.78 4.31
C PRO A 583 -3.07 -2.01 5.80
N VAL A 584 -2.20 -2.81 6.41
CA VAL A 584 -2.19 -3.06 7.86
C VAL A 584 -0.99 -2.33 8.46
N GLN A 585 -1.25 -1.30 9.25
CA GLN A 585 -0.21 -0.48 9.88
C GLN A 585 0.50 -1.22 11.02
N PRO A 586 1.70 -0.78 11.44
CA PRO A 586 2.41 -1.33 12.59
C PRO A 586 1.54 -1.34 13.86
N ALA A 587 1.60 -2.46 14.58
CA ALA A 587 0.81 -2.73 15.78
C ALA A 587 -0.69 -2.50 15.60
N GLN A 588 -1.21 -2.62 14.38
CA GLN A 588 -2.62 -2.53 14.06
C GLN A 588 -3.22 -3.93 13.95
N ARG A 589 -4.47 -4.03 14.38
CA ARG A 589 -5.34 -5.16 14.18
C ARG A 589 -6.54 -4.72 13.37
N ILE A 590 -6.79 -5.41 12.26
CA ILE A 590 -7.97 -5.20 11.42
C ILE A 590 -8.77 -6.50 11.30
N SER A 591 -10.06 -6.39 11.00
CA SER A 591 -10.86 -7.54 10.58
C SER A 591 -11.66 -7.23 9.33
N PHE A 592 -11.95 -8.26 8.55
CA PHE A 592 -12.77 -8.17 7.37
C PHE A 592 -13.50 -9.49 7.12
N LEU A 593 -14.64 -9.41 6.45
CA LEU A 593 -15.41 -10.58 6.04
C LEU A 593 -15.10 -10.97 4.60
N VAL A 594 -15.02 -12.26 4.35
CA VAL A 594 -14.85 -12.87 3.03
C VAL A 594 -15.99 -13.87 2.82
N THR A 595 -16.69 -13.76 1.70
CA THR A 595 -17.57 -14.84 1.22
C THR A 595 -16.72 -15.72 0.32
N ALA A 596 -16.58 -17.00 0.67
CA ALA A 596 -15.79 -17.95 -0.10
C ALA A 596 -16.58 -18.47 -1.32
N ASP A 597 -16.89 -17.59 -2.27
CA ASP A 597 -17.73 -17.86 -3.45
C ASP A 597 -16.94 -18.10 -4.75
N ALA A 598 -15.61 -18.12 -4.67
CA ALA A 598 -14.72 -18.37 -5.79
C ALA A 598 -13.96 -19.69 -5.63
N LEU A 599 -14.46 -20.79 -6.20
CA LEU A 599 -13.80 -22.11 -6.14
C LEU A 599 -12.39 -22.05 -6.73
N GLY A 600 -11.42 -22.65 -6.04
CA GLY A 600 -10.06 -22.79 -6.56
C GLY A 600 -8.96 -22.55 -5.53
N ARG A 601 -7.75 -22.35 -6.06
CA ARG A 601 -6.54 -22.04 -5.31
C ARG A 601 -6.18 -20.59 -5.60
N TRP A 602 -6.00 -19.80 -4.54
CA TRP A 602 -5.82 -18.36 -4.60
C TRP A 602 -4.56 -17.95 -3.85
N ALA A 603 -3.93 -16.88 -4.29
CA ALA A 603 -2.82 -16.28 -3.59
C ALA A 603 -3.33 -15.28 -2.53
N TRP A 604 -2.64 -15.21 -1.40
CA TRP A 604 -2.84 -14.19 -0.38
C TRP A 604 -1.50 -13.73 0.16
N HIS A 605 -1.11 -12.50 -0.10
CA HIS A 605 0.25 -12.06 0.21
C HIS A 605 0.37 -10.56 0.48
N CYS A 606 1.51 -10.18 1.03
CA CYS A 606 1.93 -8.78 1.07
C CYS A 606 2.28 -8.32 -0.35
N HIS A 607 1.81 -7.14 -0.73
CA HIS A 607 2.08 -6.54 -2.05
C HIS A 607 3.38 -5.71 -2.06
N LEU A 608 4.21 -5.80 -1.01
CA LEU A 608 5.62 -5.43 -1.11
C LEU A 608 6.39 -6.62 -1.70
N ALA A 609 6.93 -6.46 -2.91
CA ALA A 609 7.50 -7.56 -3.70
C ALA A 609 8.60 -8.32 -2.95
N PHE A 610 9.45 -7.63 -2.19
CA PHE A 610 10.48 -8.30 -1.38
C PHE A 610 9.92 -9.04 -0.17
N HIS A 611 8.81 -8.58 0.42
CA HIS A 611 8.15 -9.29 1.52
C HIS A 611 7.44 -10.55 1.02
N MET A 612 6.80 -10.44 -0.15
CA MET A 612 6.23 -11.59 -0.85
C MET A 612 7.29 -12.65 -1.14
N ASP A 613 8.40 -12.26 -1.78
CA ASP A 613 9.50 -13.18 -2.15
C ASP A 613 10.22 -13.77 -0.93
N ALA A 614 10.30 -13.02 0.18
CA ALA A 614 10.82 -13.52 1.44
C ALA A 614 9.90 -14.53 2.16
N GLY A 615 8.60 -14.55 1.82
CA GLY A 615 7.68 -15.58 2.31
C GLY A 615 6.42 -15.08 3.01
N MET A 616 6.09 -13.78 3.00
CA MET A 616 4.82 -13.26 3.53
C MET A 616 3.67 -13.54 2.55
N PHE A 617 3.37 -14.83 2.43
CA PHE A 617 2.47 -15.39 1.43
C PHE A 617 1.76 -16.62 2.01
N ARG A 618 0.49 -16.78 1.64
CA ARG A 618 -0.34 -17.98 1.85
C ARG A 618 -1.03 -18.38 0.56
N GLU A 619 -1.14 -19.69 0.38
CA GLU A 619 -2.15 -20.25 -0.51
C GLU A 619 -3.48 -20.30 0.24
N VAL A 620 -4.57 -19.90 -0.42
CA VAL A 620 -5.94 -20.08 0.05
C VAL A 620 -6.64 -21.08 -0.85
N VAL A 621 -7.32 -22.06 -0.26
CA VAL A 621 -8.08 -23.09 -0.98
C VAL A 621 -9.55 -22.94 -0.63
N ILE A 622 -10.37 -22.65 -1.63
CA ILE A 622 -11.83 -22.61 -1.54
C ILE A 622 -12.38 -23.86 -2.22
N SER A 623 -12.99 -24.76 -1.44
CA SER A 623 -13.42 -26.09 -1.89
C SER A 623 -14.74 -26.57 -1.30
#